data_AF-A0A023FFA6-F1
#
_entry.id   AF-A0A023FFA6-F1
#
_cell.length_a   1.000
_cell.length_b   1.000
_cell.length_c   1.000
_cell.angle_alpha   90.00
_cell.angle_beta   90.00
_cell.angle_gamma   90.00
#
_symmetry.space_group_name_H-M   'P 1'
#
loop_
_entity.id
_entity.type
_entity.pdbx_description
1 polymer ?
#
loop_
_entity_poly.entity_id
_entity_poly.type
_entity_poly.pdbx_seq_one_letter_code
_entity_poly.pdbx_strand_id
1 'polypeptide(L)'
;MAASGVAQVAGIAVIFATLVLCQGEEKKLECDVQTIWACYTGIADQYGVVPLTNTYDKNYYLENLCQERDDFPAEPRCKVSYPSCSEDEKKKFTAMERGYTALREATSDSQECKSVALLRDCMDLEVIAKCDAHPENVKQTFEGSVEANKKGTENLKACLKDAVKPCAGKQYAQSIAHLDKIATAIVDLHTFSDGRNSASRTNAAMAAIAAVSLSWLARSLY
;
A
#
# COMPACT_ATOMS: atom_id res chain seq x y z
N MET A 1 1.31 -67.21 41.85
CA MET A 1 -0.07 -66.79 42.17
C MET A 1 -0.41 -65.58 41.32
N ALA A 2 -1.66 -65.54 40.85
CA ALA A 2 -2.26 -64.62 39.90
C ALA A 2 -2.10 -63.13 40.28
N ALA A 3 -1.81 -62.26 39.29
CA ALA A 3 -2.74 -61.30 38.66
C ALA A 3 -3.22 -60.20 39.61
N SER A 4 -2.90 -58.93 39.36
CA SER A 4 -3.69 -57.97 38.57
C SER A 4 -3.05 -56.60 38.81
N GLY A 5 -3.06 -55.58 37.96
CA GLY A 5 -3.70 -55.32 36.68
C GLY A 5 -3.58 -53.81 36.41
N VAL A 6 -3.88 -53.44 35.17
CA VAL A 6 -4.27 -52.09 34.70
C VAL A 6 -3.16 -51.10 34.35
N ALA A 7 -2.93 -51.04 33.03
CA ALA A 7 -2.54 -49.95 32.15
C ALA A 7 -2.55 -48.50 32.67
N GLN A 8 -1.62 -47.68 32.17
CA GLN A 8 -1.98 -46.46 31.42
C GLN A 8 -0.77 -45.82 30.71
N VAL A 9 -1.10 -45.24 29.57
CA VAL A 9 -0.25 -44.58 28.58
C VAL A 9 0.28 -43.25 29.11
N ALA A 10 1.59 -43.02 29.04
CA ALA A 10 2.21 -41.70 29.11
C ALA A 10 3.42 -41.76 28.15
N GLY A 11 3.38 -41.16 26.97
CA GLY A 11 3.28 -39.72 26.80
C GLY A 11 4.70 -39.18 26.71
N ILE A 12 5.25 -39.16 25.49
CA ILE A 12 6.59 -38.65 25.18
C ILE A 12 6.66 -37.19 25.66
N ALA A 13 7.34 -36.98 26.78
CA ALA A 13 7.65 -35.66 27.29
C ALA A 13 8.76 -35.05 26.43
N VAL A 14 8.36 -34.01 25.72
CA VAL A 14 9.14 -33.14 24.85
C VAL A 14 10.45 -32.69 25.52
N ILE A 15 11.57 -32.94 24.82
CA ILE A 15 12.87 -32.32 25.09
C ILE A 15 12.78 -30.86 24.68
N PHE A 16 12.50 -29.97 25.64
CA PHE A 16 12.75 -28.53 25.49
C PHE A 16 13.16 -27.96 26.85
N ALA A 17 14.43 -28.14 27.22
CA ALA A 17 15.01 -27.45 28.37
C ALA A 17 16.53 -27.33 28.25
N THR A 18 17.02 -26.75 27.16
CA THR A 18 18.35 -26.12 27.11
C THR A 18 18.36 -25.06 26.02
N LEU A 19 17.66 -23.95 26.23
CA LEU A 19 18.09 -22.67 25.68
C LEU A 19 18.77 -21.91 26.82
N VAL A 20 20.08 -22.00 26.74
CA VAL A 20 21.06 -21.30 27.55
C VAL A 20 20.73 -19.82 27.56
N LEU A 21 20.65 -19.30 28.78
CA LEU A 21 20.76 -17.89 29.13
C LEU A 21 22.03 -17.31 28.51
N CYS A 22 21.95 -16.82 27.27
CA CYS A 22 22.84 -15.76 26.80
C CYS A 22 22.14 -14.44 27.08
N GLN A 23 22.46 -13.85 28.24
CA GLN A 23 22.38 -12.41 28.45
C GLN A 23 23.27 -11.73 27.40
N GLY A 24 22.70 -11.42 26.24
CA GLY A 24 23.10 -10.25 25.47
C GLY A 24 21.95 -9.27 25.64
N GLU A 25 22.24 -8.02 25.98
CA GLU A 25 21.25 -6.94 26.01
C GLU A 25 20.28 -7.11 24.84
N GLU A 26 19.01 -7.37 25.12
CA GLU A 26 17.97 -7.14 24.13
C GLU A 26 18.06 -5.64 23.82
N LYS A 27 18.85 -5.29 22.80
CA LYS A 27 18.55 -4.12 21.99
C LYS A 27 17.08 -4.32 21.69
N LYS A 28 16.21 -3.55 22.35
CA LYS A 28 14.81 -3.43 21.95
C LYS A 28 14.89 -3.29 20.44
N LEU A 29 14.45 -4.31 19.69
CA LEU A 29 14.37 -4.14 18.25
C LEU A 29 13.32 -3.04 18.13
N GLU A 30 13.78 -1.81 17.94
CA GLU A 30 12.90 -0.70 17.64
C GLU A 30 12.30 -0.99 16.27
N CYS A 31 11.01 -0.69 16.11
CA CYS A 31 10.34 -0.83 14.84
C CYS A 31 11.07 -0.03 13.77
N ASP A 32 11.63 -0.70 12.76
CA ASP A 32 12.24 -0.01 11.62
C ASP A 32 11.16 0.40 10.61
N VAL A 33 10.46 1.47 10.98
CA VAL A 33 9.36 2.04 10.20
C VAL A 33 9.82 2.43 8.80
N GLN A 34 11.05 2.95 8.67
CA GLN A 34 11.58 3.41 7.39
C GLN A 34 11.85 2.24 6.45
N THR A 35 12.42 1.15 6.95
CA THR A 35 12.65 -0.07 6.15
C THR A 35 11.33 -0.70 5.71
N ILE A 36 10.33 -0.77 6.59
CA ILE A 36 9.00 -1.29 6.23
C ILE A 36 8.35 -0.43 5.16
N TRP A 37 8.37 0.90 5.33
CA TRP A 37 7.86 1.85 4.36
C TRP A 37 8.57 1.73 3.00
N ALA A 38 9.91 1.68 3.01
CA ALA A 38 10.72 1.51 1.81
C ALA A 38 10.41 0.20 1.07
N CYS A 39 10.12 -0.87 1.81
CA CYS A 39 9.70 -2.14 1.23
C CYS A 39 8.38 -2.03 0.46
N TYR A 40 7.35 -1.41 1.04
CA TYR A 40 6.05 -1.25 0.36
C TYR A 40 6.11 -0.29 -0.83
N THR A 41 6.83 0.81 -0.70
CA THR A 41 7.04 1.76 -1.81
C THR A 41 7.82 1.11 -2.96
N GLY A 42 8.87 0.34 -2.66
CA GLY A 42 9.60 -0.45 -3.66
C GLY A 42 8.71 -1.43 -4.43
N ILE A 43 7.75 -2.08 -3.76
CA ILE A 43 6.75 -2.94 -4.43
C ILE A 43 5.88 -2.12 -5.40
N ALA A 44 5.38 -0.97 -4.96
CA ALA A 44 4.57 -0.11 -5.83
C ALA A 44 5.34 0.42 -7.04
N ASP A 45 6.61 0.77 -6.85
CA ASP A 45 7.45 1.26 -7.94
C ASP A 45 7.71 0.15 -8.97
N GLN A 46 8.17 -1.01 -8.49
CA GLN A 46 8.55 -2.14 -9.34
C GLN A 46 7.37 -2.68 -10.16
N TYR A 47 6.21 -2.82 -9.53
CA TYR A 47 5.07 -3.53 -10.14
C TYR A 47 3.93 -2.61 -10.60
N GLY A 48 4.04 -1.31 -10.31
CA GLY A 48 3.02 -0.32 -10.65
C GLY A 48 3.60 0.86 -11.42
N VAL A 49 4.37 1.70 -10.75
CA VAL A 49 4.82 2.99 -11.31
C VAL A 49 5.71 2.80 -12.54
N VAL A 50 6.72 1.92 -12.47
CA VAL A 50 7.63 1.70 -13.60
C VAL A 50 6.90 1.13 -14.83
N PRO A 51 6.08 0.07 -14.73
CA PRO A 51 5.28 -0.42 -15.86
C PRO A 51 4.33 0.64 -16.44
N LEU A 52 3.71 1.48 -15.59
CA LEU A 52 2.71 2.47 -16.01
C LEU A 52 3.32 3.77 -16.57
N THR A 53 4.61 3.99 -16.41
CA THR A 53 5.31 5.18 -16.92
C THR A 53 6.23 4.87 -18.11
N ASN A 54 6.51 3.59 -18.37
CA ASN A 54 7.34 3.15 -19.48
C ASN A 54 6.57 3.18 -20.82
N THR A 55 6.49 4.36 -21.43
CA THR A 55 5.76 4.58 -22.70
C THR A 55 6.61 4.42 -23.97
N TYR A 56 7.83 3.90 -23.86
CA TYR A 56 8.79 3.86 -24.98
C TYR A 56 8.31 3.05 -26.19
N ASP A 57 7.54 1.97 -25.97
CA ASP A 57 6.93 1.20 -27.04
C ASP A 57 5.43 1.01 -26.78
N LYS A 58 4.59 1.64 -27.61
CA LYS A 58 3.13 1.54 -27.55
C LYS A 58 2.65 0.09 -27.68
N ASN A 59 3.35 -0.74 -28.44
CA ASN A 59 2.95 -2.13 -28.64
C ASN A 59 3.15 -2.96 -27.38
N TYR A 60 4.16 -2.68 -26.56
CA TYR A 60 4.43 -3.42 -25.33
C TYR A 60 3.92 -2.70 -24.06
N TYR A 61 3.36 -1.50 -24.20
CA TYR A 61 2.79 -0.75 -23.08
C TYR A 61 1.66 -1.54 -22.41
N LEU A 62 1.71 -1.62 -21.08
CA LEU A 62 0.79 -2.40 -20.21
C LEU A 62 0.91 -3.93 -20.29
N GLU A 63 1.72 -4.50 -21.20
CA GLU A 63 1.83 -5.97 -21.32
C GLU A 63 2.42 -6.63 -20.05
N ASN A 64 3.32 -5.91 -19.36
CA ASN A 64 3.98 -6.38 -18.15
C ASN A 64 3.25 -6.03 -16.84
N LEU A 65 2.04 -5.46 -16.90
CA LEU A 65 1.26 -5.21 -15.69
C LEU A 65 0.78 -6.49 -15.02
N CYS A 66 0.60 -7.55 -15.80
CA CYS A 66 0.14 -8.84 -15.27
C CYS A 66 1.32 -9.65 -14.77
N GLN A 67 1.21 -10.09 -13.54
CA GLN A 67 2.28 -10.78 -12.82
C GLN A 67 1.83 -12.20 -12.51
N GLU A 68 2.78 -13.13 -12.41
CA GLU A 68 2.47 -14.47 -11.95
C GLU A 68 2.24 -14.45 -10.43
N ARG A 69 1.45 -15.40 -9.91
CA ARG A 69 1.15 -15.45 -8.47
C ARG A 69 2.41 -15.64 -7.62
N ASP A 70 3.46 -16.23 -8.18
CA ASP A 70 4.72 -16.45 -7.48
C ASP A 70 5.54 -15.15 -7.34
N ASP A 71 5.26 -14.14 -8.17
CA ASP A 71 5.86 -12.80 -8.07
C ASP A 71 5.27 -11.98 -6.91
N PHE A 72 4.00 -12.26 -6.53
CA PHE A 72 3.29 -11.62 -5.43
C PHE A 72 2.85 -12.61 -4.35
N PRO A 73 3.67 -12.85 -3.30
CA PRO A 73 3.34 -13.81 -2.26
C PRO A 73 2.04 -13.46 -1.49
N ALA A 74 1.44 -14.48 -0.88
CA ALA A 74 0.22 -14.33 -0.08
C ALA A 74 0.37 -13.28 1.05
N GLU A 75 1.58 -13.18 1.61
CA GLU A 75 1.95 -12.18 2.60
C GLU A 75 3.14 -11.36 2.09
N PRO A 76 3.13 -10.02 2.26
CA PRO A 76 4.25 -9.19 1.85
C PRO A 76 5.48 -9.48 2.71
N ARG A 77 6.65 -9.59 2.08
CA ARG A 77 7.93 -9.76 2.78
C ARG A 77 8.25 -8.60 3.74
N CYS A 78 7.60 -7.45 3.56
CA CYS A 78 7.72 -6.29 4.45
C CYS A 78 7.28 -6.59 5.90
N LYS A 79 6.40 -7.58 6.11
CA LYS A 79 5.94 -8.00 7.44
C LYS A 79 6.99 -8.73 8.26
N VAL A 80 8.11 -9.16 7.67
CA VAL A 80 9.21 -9.81 8.41
C VAL A 80 9.78 -8.89 9.49
N SER A 81 9.69 -7.56 9.30
CA SER A 81 10.17 -6.55 10.26
C SER A 81 9.10 -6.07 11.26
N TYR A 82 7.88 -6.63 11.23
CA TYR A 82 6.79 -6.27 12.14
C TYR A 82 6.89 -6.80 13.58
N PRO A 83 7.53 -7.95 13.87
CA PRO A 83 7.57 -8.48 15.24
C PRO A 83 8.15 -7.49 16.27
N SER A 84 8.97 -6.54 15.82
CA SER A 84 9.55 -5.44 16.60
C SER A 84 8.65 -4.19 16.72
N CYS A 85 7.47 -4.18 16.10
CA CYS A 85 6.58 -3.03 16.07
C CYS A 85 5.42 -3.18 17.05
N SER A 86 5.07 -2.08 17.72
CA SER A 86 3.83 -1.93 18.47
C SER A 86 2.61 -1.94 17.55
N GLU A 87 1.42 -2.21 18.11
CA GLU A 87 0.17 -2.17 17.33
C GLU A 87 -0.12 -0.80 16.72
N ASP A 88 0.25 0.28 17.39
CA ASP A 88 0.07 1.63 16.86
C ASP A 88 1.04 1.95 15.71
N GLU A 89 2.23 1.34 15.70
CA GLU A 89 3.14 1.42 14.56
C GLU A 89 2.64 0.59 13.39
N LYS A 90 2.12 -0.62 13.63
CA LYS A 90 1.52 -1.46 12.58
C LYS A 90 0.34 -0.76 11.90
N LYS A 91 -0.52 -0.06 12.67
CA LYS A 91 -1.65 0.71 12.12
C LYS A 91 -1.23 1.74 11.06
N LYS A 92 0.01 2.25 11.12
CA LYS A 92 0.54 3.23 10.15
C LYS A 92 0.66 2.65 8.74
N PHE A 93 0.79 1.33 8.62
CA PHE A 93 0.93 0.59 7.37
C PHE A 93 -0.38 0.02 6.82
N THR A 94 -1.52 0.21 7.50
CA THR A 94 -2.83 -0.35 7.09
C THR A 94 -3.19 -0.06 5.64
N ALA A 95 -2.96 1.18 5.17
CA ALA A 95 -3.22 1.54 3.77
C ALA A 95 -2.28 0.79 2.82
N MET A 96 -1.00 0.64 3.18
CA MET A 96 -0.02 -0.10 2.38
C MET A 96 -0.35 -1.59 2.28
N GLU A 97 -0.81 -2.21 3.36
CA GLU A 97 -1.25 -3.61 3.35
C GLU A 97 -2.48 -3.82 2.46
N ARG A 98 -3.44 -2.89 2.53
CA ARG A 98 -4.59 -2.88 1.63
C ARG A 98 -4.15 -2.71 0.18
N GLY A 99 -3.26 -1.77 -0.10
CA GLY A 99 -2.69 -1.52 -1.41
C GLY A 99 -1.97 -2.75 -1.96
N TYR A 100 -1.15 -3.42 -1.15
CA TYR A 100 -0.49 -4.67 -1.52
C TYR A 100 -1.49 -5.75 -1.92
N THR A 101 -2.51 -5.97 -1.09
CA THR A 101 -3.53 -6.99 -1.33
C THR A 101 -4.31 -6.70 -2.61
N ALA A 102 -4.75 -5.44 -2.78
CA ALA A 102 -5.49 -5.02 -3.96
C ALA A 102 -4.63 -5.07 -5.24
N LEU A 103 -3.35 -4.67 -5.17
CA LEU A 103 -2.45 -4.73 -6.31
C LEU A 103 -2.20 -6.18 -6.72
N ARG A 104 -1.94 -7.08 -5.77
CA ARG A 104 -1.80 -8.52 -6.03
C ARG A 104 -3.05 -9.06 -6.72
N GLU A 105 -4.22 -8.83 -6.14
CA GLU A 105 -5.48 -9.33 -6.71
C GLU A 105 -5.70 -8.81 -8.14
N ALA A 106 -5.47 -7.52 -8.36
CA ALA A 106 -5.66 -6.88 -9.66
C ALA A 106 -4.65 -7.35 -10.72
N THR A 107 -3.41 -7.65 -10.33
CA THR A 107 -2.34 -8.06 -11.28
C THR A 107 -2.23 -9.56 -11.47
N SER A 108 -2.76 -10.37 -10.53
CA SER A 108 -2.78 -11.83 -10.59
C SER A 108 -4.04 -12.42 -11.23
N ASP A 109 -5.13 -11.65 -11.37
CA ASP A 109 -6.28 -12.08 -12.18
C ASP A 109 -5.93 -11.97 -13.66
N SER A 110 -5.52 -13.10 -14.25
CA SER A 110 -5.02 -13.12 -15.63
C SER A 110 -6.02 -12.62 -16.67
N GLN A 111 -7.33 -12.71 -16.45
CA GLN A 111 -8.31 -12.27 -17.43
C GLN A 111 -8.59 -10.77 -17.31
N GLU A 112 -8.83 -10.29 -16.08
CA GLU A 112 -9.06 -8.86 -15.84
C GLU A 112 -7.81 -8.04 -16.12
N CYS A 113 -6.64 -8.54 -15.71
CA CYS A 113 -5.38 -7.87 -15.96
C CYS A 113 -5.04 -7.79 -17.45
N LYS A 114 -5.15 -8.91 -18.20
CA LYS A 114 -4.87 -8.89 -19.65
C LYS A 114 -5.82 -7.96 -20.41
N SER A 115 -7.02 -7.73 -19.89
CA SER A 115 -7.96 -6.77 -20.50
C SER A 115 -7.44 -5.32 -20.46
N VAL A 116 -6.59 -4.96 -19.49
CA VAL A 116 -5.98 -3.62 -19.40
C VAL A 116 -5.05 -3.34 -20.58
N ALA A 117 -4.34 -4.36 -21.09
CA ALA A 117 -3.48 -4.21 -22.26
C ALA A 117 -4.26 -3.76 -23.52
N LEU A 118 -5.57 -4.04 -23.60
CA LEU A 118 -6.42 -3.58 -24.72
C LEU A 118 -6.57 -2.06 -24.75
N LEU A 119 -6.36 -1.38 -23.63
CA LEU A 119 -6.42 0.09 -23.57
C LEU A 119 -5.30 0.75 -24.37
N ARG A 120 -4.21 0.04 -24.69
CA ARG A 120 -3.08 0.57 -25.46
C ARG A 120 -3.50 1.13 -26.82
N ASP A 121 -4.57 0.60 -27.40
CA ASP A 121 -5.02 0.98 -28.74
C ASP A 121 -5.60 2.41 -28.77
N CYS A 122 -6.18 2.85 -27.65
CA CYS A 122 -6.90 4.11 -27.53
C CYS A 122 -6.31 5.07 -26.48
N MET A 123 -5.43 4.63 -25.60
CA MET A 123 -4.83 5.52 -24.58
C MET A 123 -3.95 6.59 -25.22
N ASP A 124 -4.04 7.81 -24.68
CA ASP A 124 -3.13 8.91 -24.98
C ASP A 124 -1.85 8.78 -24.14
N LEU A 125 -0.82 8.16 -24.71
CA LEU A 125 0.46 7.94 -24.02
C LEU A 125 1.27 9.23 -23.85
N GLU A 126 0.96 10.31 -24.57
CA GLU A 126 1.65 11.59 -24.35
C GLU A 126 1.30 12.19 -23.00
N VAL A 127 0.06 12.00 -22.53
CA VAL A 127 -0.37 12.42 -21.19
C VAL A 127 0.46 11.72 -20.12
N ILE A 128 0.75 10.43 -20.31
CA ILE A 128 1.58 9.64 -19.39
C ILE A 128 3.04 10.05 -19.47
N ALA A 129 3.59 10.24 -20.67
CA ALA A 129 4.99 10.64 -20.87
C ALA A 129 5.32 12.01 -20.25
N LYS A 130 4.33 12.90 -20.14
CA LYS A 130 4.46 14.22 -19.50
C LYS A 130 4.07 14.20 -18.01
N CYS A 131 3.71 13.04 -17.47
CA CYS A 131 3.25 12.91 -16.09
C CYS A 131 4.42 12.95 -15.11
N ASP A 132 4.32 13.83 -14.11
CA ASP A 132 5.25 13.86 -12.97
C ASP A 132 4.84 12.80 -11.94
N ALA A 133 5.17 11.54 -12.24
CA ALA A 133 4.94 10.38 -11.38
C ALA A 133 6.04 10.17 -10.34
N HIS A 134 7.25 10.68 -10.61
CA HIS A 134 8.40 10.65 -9.72
C HIS A 134 8.86 12.09 -9.48
N PRO A 135 8.35 12.80 -8.45
CA PRO A 135 8.82 14.14 -8.17
C PRO A 135 10.33 14.09 -7.89
N GLU A 136 11.15 14.69 -8.77
CA GLU A 136 12.62 14.58 -8.80
C GLU A 136 13.37 15.16 -7.58
N ASN A 137 12.69 15.40 -6.47
CA ASN A 137 13.28 15.96 -5.27
C ASN A 137 13.29 14.89 -4.19
N VAL A 138 14.41 14.15 -4.11
CA VAL A 138 14.78 13.39 -2.91
C VAL A 138 14.72 14.36 -1.73
N LYS A 139 13.64 14.29 -0.95
CA LYS A 139 13.49 15.15 0.20
C LYS A 139 14.44 14.64 1.28
N GLN A 140 15.16 15.55 1.93
CA GLN A 140 16.15 15.21 2.96
C GLN A 140 15.55 14.56 4.22
N THR A 141 14.22 14.40 4.30
CA THR A 141 13.51 13.84 5.44
C THR A 141 12.58 12.69 5.02
N PHE A 142 12.30 11.79 5.97
CA PHE A 142 11.36 10.69 5.80
C PHE A 142 9.96 11.19 5.47
N GLU A 143 9.42 12.13 6.25
CA GLU A 143 8.09 12.71 6.01
C GLU A 143 8.01 13.41 4.65
N GLY A 144 9.10 14.05 4.24
CA GLY A 144 9.20 14.67 2.93
C GLY A 144 9.10 13.66 1.78
N SER A 145 9.71 12.49 1.96
CA SER A 145 9.70 11.40 0.99
C SER A 145 8.33 10.69 0.94
N VAL A 146 7.70 10.48 2.09
CA VAL A 146 6.32 9.97 2.20
C VAL A 146 5.35 10.84 1.39
N GLU A 147 5.37 12.16 1.64
CA GLU A 147 4.47 13.09 0.95
C GLU A 147 4.77 13.18 -0.55
N ALA A 148 6.06 13.17 -0.92
CA ALA A 148 6.48 13.21 -2.31
C ALA A 148 5.97 11.99 -3.09
N ASN A 149 6.21 10.77 -2.59
CA ASN A 149 5.80 9.57 -3.30
C ASN A 149 4.28 9.43 -3.38
N LYS A 150 3.56 9.79 -2.30
CA LYS A 150 2.10 9.83 -2.32
C LYS A 150 1.59 10.80 -3.40
N LYS A 151 2.12 12.01 -3.45
CA LYS A 151 1.74 13.00 -4.46
C LYS A 151 2.07 12.54 -5.88
N GLY A 152 3.26 11.95 -6.09
CA GLY A 152 3.66 11.41 -7.40
C GLY A 152 2.71 10.32 -7.90
N THR A 153 2.28 9.42 -7.02
CA THR A 153 1.33 8.36 -7.40
C THR A 153 -0.10 8.85 -7.55
N GLU A 154 -0.53 9.86 -6.79
CA GLU A 154 -1.81 10.55 -7.02
C GLU A 154 -1.81 11.28 -8.39
N ASN A 155 -0.70 11.92 -8.75
CA ASN A 155 -0.51 12.51 -10.08
C ASN A 155 -0.58 11.44 -11.18
N LEU A 156 0.15 10.33 -11.03
CA LEU A 156 0.09 9.21 -11.97
C LEU A 156 -1.34 8.71 -12.17
N LYS A 157 -2.09 8.52 -11.08
CA LYS A 157 -3.51 8.12 -11.16
C LYS A 157 -4.34 9.14 -11.96
N ALA A 158 -4.14 10.43 -11.74
CA ALA A 158 -4.83 11.47 -12.51
C ALA A 158 -4.45 11.43 -14.00
N CYS A 159 -3.16 11.28 -14.31
CA CYS A 159 -2.68 11.14 -15.69
C CYS A 159 -3.27 9.90 -16.38
N LEU A 160 -3.35 8.76 -15.69
CA LEU A 160 -3.97 7.54 -16.22
C LEU A 160 -5.46 7.76 -16.53
N LYS A 161 -6.19 8.42 -15.63
CA LYS A 161 -7.60 8.78 -15.83
C LYS A 161 -7.78 9.68 -17.06
N ASP A 162 -6.86 10.61 -17.28
CA ASP A 162 -6.90 11.49 -18.44
C ASP A 162 -6.50 10.76 -19.74
N ALA A 163 -5.48 9.91 -19.67
CA ALA A 163 -4.98 9.11 -20.79
C ALA A 163 -6.02 8.12 -21.34
N VAL A 164 -6.92 7.61 -20.49
CA VAL A 164 -8.01 6.69 -20.94
C VAL A 164 -9.26 7.41 -21.45
N LYS A 165 -9.33 8.74 -21.42
CA LYS A 165 -10.51 9.47 -21.96
C LYS A 165 -10.87 9.09 -23.40
N PRO A 166 -9.92 8.90 -24.34
CA PRO A 166 -10.27 8.47 -25.70
C PRO A 166 -10.78 7.02 -25.76
N CYS A 167 -10.52 6.22 -24.72
CA CYS A 167 -11.07 4.87 -24.58
C CYS A 167 -12.50 4.84 -24.02
N ALA A 168 -13.12 5.99 -23.71
CA ALA A 168 -14.42 6.05 -23.04
C ALA A 168 -15.57 5.57 -23.94
N GLY A 169 -15.77 4.25 -23.97
CA GLY A 169 -16.89 3.55 -24.60
C GLY A 169 -17.23 2.28 -23.82
N LYS A 170 -18.45 1.75 -23.99
CA LYS A 170 -18.92 0.57 -23.22
C LYS A 170 -17.97 -0.64 -23.33
N GLN A 171 -17.27 -0.78 -24.45
CA GLN A 171 -16.35 -1.89 -24.72
C GLN A 171 -15.13 -1.94 -23.79
N TYR A 172 -14.68 -0.81 -23.23
CA TYR A 172 -13.48 -0.73 -22.37
C TYR A 172 -13.79 -0.38 -20.92
N ALA A 173 -15.06 -0.27 -20.53
CA ALA A 173 -15.46 0.19 -19.20
C ALA A 173 -14.87 -0.68 -18.07
N GLN A 174 -14.84 -2.00 -18.24
CA GLN A 174 -14.24 -2.92 -17.26
C GLN A 174 -12.72 -2.73 -17.18
N SER A 175 -12.02 -2.63 -18.30
CA SER A 175 -10.58 -2.43 -18.36
C SER A 175 -10.16 -1.09 -17.75
N ILE A 176 -10.93 -0.02 -17.98
CA ILE A 176 -10.72 1.30 -17.35
C ILE A 176 -10.91 1.20 -15.84
N ALA A 177 -11.97 0.54 -15.38
CA ALA A 177 -12.21 0.34 -13.95
C ALA A 177 -11.09 -0.50 -13.30
N HIS A 178 -10.56 -1.49 -14.01
CA HIS A 178 -9.45 -2.31 -13.54
C HIS A 178 -8.15 -1.52 -13.44
N LEU A 179 -7.84 -0.70 -14.44
CA LEU A 179 -6.69 0.21 -14.39
C LEU A 179 -6.81 1.21 -13.23
N ASP A 180 -8.01 1.72 -12.92
CA ASP A 180 -8.23 2.59 -11.75
C ASP A 180 -8.04 1.85 -10.42
N LYS A 181 -8.43 0.57 -10.32
CA LYS A 181 -8.12 -0.27 -9.15
C LYS A 181 -6.61 -0.41 -8.95
N ILE A 182 -5.86 -0.70 -10.02
CA ILE A 182 -4.39 -0.79 -9.99
C ILE A 182 -3.79 0.54 -9.54
N ALA A 183 -4.19 1.66 -10.15
CA ALA A 183 -3.71 2.99 -9.78
C ALA A 183 -4.02 3.35 -8.33
N THR A 184 -5.20 2.97 -7.82
CA THR A 184 -5.58 3.17 -6.42
C THR A 184 -4.71 2.35 -5.47
N ALA A 185 -4.45 1.09 -5.80
CA ALA A 185 -3.61 0.22 -5.00
C ALA A 185 -2.17 0.75 -4.89
N ILE A 186 -1.64 1.36 -5.97
CA ILE A 186 -0.33 2.01 -5.99
C ILE A 186 -0.28 3.24 -5.07
N VAL A 187 -1.34 4.06 -5.06
CA VAL A 187 -1.46 5.21 -4.12
C VAL A 187 -1.50 4.72 -2.67
N ASP A 188 -2.26 3.65 -2.41
CA ASP A 188 -2.39 3.05 -1.08
C ASP A 188 -1.05 2.49 -0.57
N LEU A 189 -0.26 1.83 -1.43
CA LEU A 189 1.11 1.37 -1.13
C LEU A 189 2.08 2.51 -0.81
N HIS A 190 1.80 3.72 -1.27
CA HIS A 190 2.56 4.94 -0.95
C HIS A 190 1.97 5.75 0.20
N THR A 191 0.82 5.33 0.74
CA THR A 191 0.13 6.05 1.82
C THR A 191 0.58 5.53 3.17
N PHE A 192 1.50 6.25 3.79
CA PHE A 192 1.88 6.06 5.19
C PHE A 192 1.03 6.96 6.10
N SER A 193 0.41 6.39 7.13
CA SER A 193 -0.27 7.19 8.15
C SER A 193 0.70 7.48 9.30
N ASP A 194 1.16 8.71 9.42
CA ASP A 194 2.02 9.12 10.53
C ASP A 194 1.27 9.25 11.88
N GLY A 195 -0.05 9.03 11.90
CA GLY A 195 -0.90 9.20 13.06
C GLY A 195 -1.11 10.67 13.49
N ARG A 196 -0.46 11.65 12.84
CA ARG A 196 -0.55 13.07 13.20
C ARG A 196 -1.62 13.81 12.41
N ASN A 197 -2.04 13.27 11.26
CA ASN A 197 -2.95 13.95 10.34
C ASN A 197 -4.46 13.75 10.59
N SER A 198 -4.85 12.77 11.41
CA SER A 198 -6.27 12.49 11.68
C SER A 198 -6.85 13.29 12.85
N ALA A 199 -6.01 13.79 13.76
CA ALA A 199 -6.47 14.58 14.91
C ALA A 199 -6.39 16.10 14.67
N SER A 200 -5.41 16.59 13.91
CA SER A 200 -5.20 18.03 13.72
C SER A 200 -6.25 18.68 12.80
N ARG A 201 -6.67 17.99 11.73
CA ARG A 201 -7.69 18.51 10.80
C ARG A 201 -9.09 18.52 11.41
N THR A 202 -9.42 17.52 12.23
CA THR A 202 -10.72 17.41 12.92
C THR A 202 -10.84 18.46 14.03
N ASN A 203 -9.74 18.75 14.74
CA ASN A 203 -9.70 19.82 15.73
C ASN A 203 -9.76 21.22 15.09
N ALA A 204 -9.14 21.44 13.93
CA ALA A 204 -9.26 22.69 13.19
C ALA A 204 -10.69 22.93 12.66
N ALA A 205 -11.34 21.89 12.13
CA ALA A 205 -12.73 21.96 11.68
C ALA A 205 -13.72 22.18 12.84
N MET A 206 -13.53 21.51 13.98
CA MET A 206 -14.36 21.73 15.18
C MET A 206 -14.13 23.12 15.80
N ALA A 207 -12.88 23.62 15.82
CA ALA A 207 -12.59 24.97 16.29
C ALA A 207 -13.21 26.06 15.38
N ALA A 208 -13.23 25.85 14.06
CA ALA A 208 -13.88 26.75 13.12
C ALA A 208 -15.42 26.74 13.28
N ILE A 209 -16.03 25.57 13.50
CA ILE A 209 -17.48 25.44 13.74
C ILE A 209 -17.87 26.09 15.08
N ALA A 210 -17.05 25.94 16.13
CA ALA A 210 -17.25 26.59 17.42
C ALA A 210 -17.12 28.12 17.35
N ALA A 211 -16.17 28.64 16.55
CA ALA A 211 -16.01 30.09 16.35
C ALA A 211 -17.20 30.71 15.60
N VAL A 212 -17.74 30.02 14.59
CA VAL A 212 -18.91 30.49 13.84
C VAL A 212 -20.18 30.47 14.70
N SER A 213 -20.36 29.46 15.56
CA SER A 213 -21.52 29.39 16.45
C SER A 213 -21.48 30.41 17.60
N LEU A 214 -20.29 30.75 18.12
CA LEU A 214 -20.10 31.83 19.09
C LEU A 214 -20.36 33.22 18.50
N SER A 215 -19.95 33.45 17.24
CA SER A 215 -20.21 34.73 16.56
C SER A 215 -21.69 34.97 16.25
N TRP A 216 -22.49 33.90 16.10
CA TRP A 216 -23.94 33.98 15.95
C TRP A 216 -24.66 34.31 17.26
N LEU A 217 -24.27 33.69 18.38
CA LEU A 217 -24.86 33.97 19.70
C LEU A 217 -24.58 35.40 20.18
N ALA A 218 -23.40 35.94 19.87
CA ALA A 218 -23.05 37.33 20.21
C ALA A 218 -23.86 38.38 19.44
N ARG A 219 -24.42 38.02 18.28
CA ARG A 219 -25.23 38.92 17.44
C ARG A 219 -26.71 38.96 17.82
N SER A 220 -27.18 38.03 18.66
CA SER A 220 -28.56 37.94 19.15
C SER A 220 -28.79 38.68 20.46
N LEU A 221 -27.73 39.24 21.06
CA LEU A 221 -27.73 39.91 22.36
C LEU A 221 -27.56 41.44 22.26
N TYR A 222 -27.63 42.00 21.05
CA TYR A 222 -27.65 43.45 20.78
C TYR A 222 -28.87 43.83 19.96
#